data_AF-A0A972X617-F1
#
_entry.id   AF-A0A972X617-F1
#
_cell.length_a   1.000
_cell.length_b   1.000
_cell.length_c   1.000
_cell.angle_alpha   90.00
_cell.angle_beta   90.00
_cell.angle_gamma   90.00
#
_symmetry.space_group_name_H-M   'P 1'
#
loop_
_entity.id
_entity.type
_entity.pdbx_description
1 polymer ?
#
loop_
_entity_poly.entity_id
_entity_poly.type
_entity_poly.pdbx_seq_one_letter_code
_entity_poly.pdbx_strand_id
1 'polypeptide(L)'
;MRLMKGSDCFNCHAVDQNRVGPPLLDIATKYRGQDGALEASVQRVLKGSAGVWGGIPMIPHSQHTVDELRQMVTWIYSLQPAGLDRVYTGFVGAIAPAQEDLAKTGYCRLQATYVDRGAVGIPPLTASATLVLRPRRLEAEHANVIAGPQILSTKAASGGEFIGSINSGHFLRFAGIPFDTVRRIELSLASAGAGGAVELRLDQPDGPLLATAPIDVNGQWEQFYQRVLELPETKGRHDLIVRFVHPDNAGALVNFDWLEFQRADEPAARR
;
A
#
# COMPACT_ATOMS: atom_id res chain seq x y z
N MET A 1 3.07 -19.68 -1.79
CA MET A 1 3.34 -18.48 -2.63
C MET A 1 4.66 -18.52 -3.40
N ARG A 2 5.67 -19.33 -3.00
CA ARG A 2 6.98 -19.39 -3.66
C ARG A 2 6.94 -19.91 -5.11
N LEU A 3 6.08 -20.88 -5.42
CA LEU A 3 5.96 -21.46 -6.78
C LEU A 3 5.32 -20.50 -7.79
N MET A 4 4.23 -19.80 -7.43
CA MET A 4 3.57 -18.84 -8.33
C MET A 4 4.44 -17.62 -8.63
N LYS A 5 5.19 -17.08 -7.65
CA LYS A 5 6.00 -15.86 -7.85
C LYS A 5 7.11 -16.01 -8.92
N GLY A 6 7.48 -17.24 -9.29
CA GLY A 6 8.46 -17.53 -10.33
C GLY A 6 7.91 -18.33 -11.50
N SER A 7 6.58 -18.48 -11.62
CA SER A 7 5.99 -19.26 -12.71
C SER A 7 5.81 -18.44 -13.98
N ASP A 8 5.84 -19.13 -15.11
CA ASP A 8 5.56 -18.60 -16.44
C ASP A 8 4.06 -18.34 -16.69
N CYS A 9 3.17 -18.77 -15.79
CA CYS A 9 1.72 -18.52 -15.88
C CYS A 9 1.41 -17.04 -16.10
N PHE A 10 2.16 -16.15 -15.44
CA PHE A 10 1.93 -14.71 -15.50
C PHE A 10 2.32 -14.06 -16.84
N ASN A 11 3.01 -14.78 -17.74
CA ASN A 11 3.25 -14.31 -19.10
C ASN A 11 1.95 -14.25 -19.91
N CYS A 12 1.02 -15.16 -19.62
CA CYS A 12 -0.24 -15.32 -20.38
C CYS A 12 -1.49 -14.99 -19.56
N HIS A 13 -1.44 -15.07 -18.23
CA HIS A 13 -2.56 -14.81 -17.34
C HIS A 13 -2.27 -13.62 -16.43
N ALA A 14 -3.27 -12.75 -16.22
CA ALA A 14 -3.28 -11.81 -15.10
C ALA A 14 -4.25 -12.31 -14.03
N VAL A 15 -4.18 -11.75 -12.83
CA VAL A 15 -5.06 -12.18 -11.71
C VAL A 15 -6.52 -11.85 -12.03
N ASP A 16 -6.78 -10.64 -12.53
CA ASP A 16 -8.10 -10.00 -12.57
C ASP A 16 -8.48 -9.43 -13.95
N GLN A 17 -7.64 -9.62 -14.98
CA GLN A 17 -7.91 -9.11 -16.33
C GLN A 17 -7.48 -10.08 -17.43
N ASN A 18 -8.12 -9.95 -18.60
CA ASN A 18 -7.75 -10.71 -19.79
C ASN A 18 -6.34 -10.33 -20.26
N ARG A 19 -5.58 -11.35 -20.70
CA ARG A 19 -4.31 -11.15 -21.39
C ARG A 19 -4.27 -12.04 -22.63
N VAL A 20 -3.40 -13.05 -22.66
CA VAL A 20 -3.44 -14.09 -23.70
C VAL A 20 -4.44 -15.17 -23.30
N GLY A 21 -4.45 -15.53 -22.01
CA GLY A 21 -5.44 -16.36 -21.37
C GLY A 21 -6.42 -15.56 -20.51
N PRO A 22 -7.46 -16.24 -19.95
CA PRO A 22 -8.43 -15.63 -19.05
C PRO A 22 -7.78 -15.18 -17.73
N PRO A 23 -8.45 -14.28 -16.97
CA PRO A 23 -8.08 -13.97 -15.60
C PRO A 23 -8.01 -15.24 -14.76
N LEU A 24 -7.03 -15.32 -13.87
CA LEU A 24 -6.97 -16.43 -12.90
C LEU A 24 -8.20 -16.45 -11.99
N LEU A 25 -8.79 -15.28 -11.74
CA LEU A 25 -10.02 -15.15 -10.98
C LEU A 25 -11.25 -15.77 -11.68
N ASP A 26 -11.33 -15.67 -13.01
CA ASP A 26 -12.42 -16.29 -13.78
C ASP A 26 -12.30 -17.82 -13.76
N ILE A 27 -11.06 -18.33 -13.84
CA ILE A 27 -10.77 -19.76 -13.68
C ILE A 27 -11.22 -20.22 -12.29
N ALA A 28 -10.86 -19.47 -11.25
CA ALA A 28 -11.27 -19.77 -9.88
C ALA A 28 -12.79 -19.78 -9.75
N THR A 29 -13.47 -18.76 -10.29
CA THR A 29 -14.93 -18.62 -10.22
C THR A 29 -15.66 -19.72 -10.96
N LYS A 30 -15.18 -20.10 -12.16
CA LYS A 30 -15.82 -21.13 -12.98
C LYS A 30 -15.74 -22.52 -12.37
N TYR A 31 -14.69 -22.85 -11.63
CA TYR A 31 -14.40 -24.22 -11.21
C TYR A 31 -14.39 -24.47 -9.70
N ARG A 32 -14.38 -23.43 -8.85
CA ARG A 32 -14.40 -23.59 -7.39
C ARG A 32 -15.63 -24.38 -6.95
N GLY A 33 -15.41 -25.35 -6.06
CA GLY A 33 -16.49 -26.15 -5.45
C GLY A 33 -17.11 -27.21 -6.37
N GLN A 34 -16.59 -27.39 -7.59
CA GLN A 34 -17.01 -28.48 -8.47
C GLN A 34 -16.17 -29.73 -8.20
N ASP A 35 -16.85 -30.86 -7.98
CA ASP A 35 -16.21 -32.14 -7.77
C ASP A 35 -15.32 -32.53 -8.96
N GLY A 36 -14.08 -32.94 -8.67
CA GLY A 36 -13.09 -33.33 -9.67
C GLY A 36 -12.50 -32.19 -10.52
N ALA A 37 -12.96 -30.95 -10.37
CA ALA A 37 -12.50 -29.84 -11.21
C ALA A 37 -11.03 -29.46 -10.96
N LEU A 38 -10.53 -29.61 -9.72
CA LEU A 38 -9.13 -29.36 -9.39
C LEU A 38 -8.19 -30.26 -10.20
N GLU A 39 -8.42 -31.58 -10.16
CA GLU A 39 -7.59 -32.54 -10.90
C GLU A 39 -7.72 -32.36 -12.42
N ALA A 40 -8.91 -32.05 -12.92
CA ALA A 40 -9.11 -31.74 -14.33
C ALA A 40 -8.30 -30.50 -14.76
N SER A 41 -8.28 -29.44 -13.94
CA SER A 41 -7.48 -28.25 -14.19
C SER A 41 -5.98 -28.52 -14.11
N VAL A 42 -5.52 -29.34 -13.16
CA VAL A 42 -4.11 -29.80 -13.11
C VAL A 42 -3.72 -30.51 -14.40
N GLN A 43 -4.55 -31.43 -14.90
CA GLN A 43 -4.28 -32.14 -16.14
C GLN A 43 -4.28 -31.22 -17.36
N ARG A 44 -5.15 -30.19 -17.39
CA ARG A 44 -5.17 -29.16 -18.44
C ARG A 44 -3.90 -28.31 -18.43
N VAL A 45 -3.39 -27.94 -17.25
CA VAL A 45 -2.13 -27.18 -17.15
C VAL A 45 -0.95 -28.04 -17.61
N LEU A 46 -0.90 -29.29 -17.16
CA LEU A 46 0.18 -30.22 -17.50
C LEU A 46 0.24 -30.52 -19.01
N LYS A 47 -0.91 -30.81 -19.63
CA LYS A 47 -1.01 -31.29 -21.03
C LYS A 47 -1.32 -30.18 -22.04
N GLY A 48 -1.55 -28.97 -21.57
CA GLY A 48 -2.12 -27.89 -22.37
C GLY A 48 -3.63 -28.03 -22.53
N SER A 49 -4.29 -26.98 -23.00
CA SER A 49 -5.74 -26.99 -23.22
C SER A 49 -6.15 -26.07 -24.37
N ALA A 50 -7.23 -26.41 -25.06
CA ALA A 50 -7.79 -25.61 -26.15
C ALA A 50 -9.33 -25.63 -26.09
N GLY A 51 -9.98 -24.57 -26.59
CA GLY A 51 -11.43 -24.51 -26.77
C GLY A 51 -12.26 -24.23 -25.51
N VAL A 52 -11.65 -24.19 -24.32
CA VAL A 52 -12.37 -23.96 -23.04
C VAL A 52 -12.58 -22.48 -22.72
N TRP A 53 -11.61 -21.64 -23.11
CA TRP A 53 -11.55 -20.21 -22.81
C TRP A 53 -11.31 -19.35 -24.07
N GLY A 54 -11.48 -19.94 -25.25
CA GLY A 54 -11.24 -19.28 -26.54
C GLY A 54 -10.48 -20.15 -27.52
N GLY A 55 -10.12 -19.55 -28.66
CA GLY A 55 -9.42 -20.24 -29.76
C GLY A 55 -7.90 -20.34 -29.57
N ILE A 56 -7.30 -19.55 -28.68
CA ILE A 56 -5.86 -19.60 -28.41
C ILE A 56 -5.57 -20.77 -27.46
N PRO A 57 -4.78 -21.78 -27.88
CA PRO A 57 -4.44 -22.91 -27.01
C PRO A 57 -3.45 -22.50 -25.92
N MET A 58 -3.67 -23.00 -24.71
CA MET A 58 -2.70 -22.93 -23.62
C MET A 58 -1.64 -24.02 -23.82
N ILE A 59 -0.36 -23.62 -23.83
CA ILE A 59 0.79 -24.50 -24.01
C ILE A 59 0.89 -25.50 -22.83
N PRO A 60 1.36 -26.74 -23.04
CA PRO A 60 1.62 -27.67 -21.95
C PRO A 60 2.74 -27.18 -21.03
N HIS A 61 2.55 -27.33 -19.71
CA HIS A 61 3.54 -26.96 -18.70
C HIS A 61 4.19 -28.21 -18.07
N SER A 62 4.83 -29.03 -18.92
CA SER A 62 5.42 -30.31 -18.52
C SER A 62 6.71 -30.18 -17.68
N GLN A 63 7.20 -28.96 -17.48
CA GLN A 63 8.31 -28.67 -16.57
C GLN A 63 7.93 -28.79 -15.08
N HIS A 64 6.63 -28.83 -14.77
CA HIS A 64 6.13 -28.95 -13.40
C HIS A 64 5.64 -30.36 -13.11
N THR A 65 5.84 -30.80 -11.88
CA THR A 65 5.24 -32.03 -11.35
C THR A 65 3.74 -31.85 -11.10
N VAL A 66 3.00 -32.96 -11.05
CA VAL A 66 1.56 -32.95 -10.74
C VAL A 66 1.28 -32.29 -9.38
N ASP A 67 2.14 -32.52 -8.39
CA ASP A 67 1.97 -31.97 -7.04
C ASP A 67 2.24 -30.45 -6.99
N GLU A 68 3.21 -29.96 -7.76
CA GLU A 68 3.44 -28.52 -7.92
C GLU A 68 2.26 -27.84 -8.62
N LEU A 69 1.77 -28.43 -9.71
CA LEU A 69 0.59 -27.93 -10.41
C LEU A 69 -0.64 -27.94 -9.52
N ARG A 70 -0.83 -28.99 -8.70
CA ARG A 70 -1.94 -29.03 -7.72
C ARG A 70 -1.86 -27.89 -6.73
N GLN A 71 -0.68 -27.56 -6.20
CA GLN A 71 -0.50 -26.41 -5.31
C GLN A 71 -0.78 -25.08 -6.02
N MET A 72 -0.31 -24.92 -7.26
CA MET A 72 -0.53 -23.72 -8.06
C MET A 72 -2.01 -23.50 -8.42
N VAL A 73 -2.70 -24.56 -8.88
CA VAL A 73 -4.14 -24.51 -9.21
C VAL A 73 -4.98 -24.32 -7.95
N THR A 74 -4.61 -24.94 -6.81
CA THR A 74 -5.28 -24.71 -5.53
C THR A 74 -5.18 -23.24 -5.13
N TRP A 75 -4.01 -22.61 -5.30
CA TRP A 75 -3.86 -21.18 -5.08
C TRP A 75 -4.76 -20.37 -6.02
N ILE A 76 -4.82 -20.71 -7.32
CA ILE A 76 -5.74 -20.06 -8.27
C ILE A 76 -7.18 -20.17 -7.75
N TYR A 77 -7.62 -21.35 -7.31
CA TYR A 77 -8.99 -21.55 -6.83
C TYR A 77 -9.28 -20.78 -5.53
N SER A 78 -8.25 -20.51 -4.73
CA SER A 78 -8.36 -19.68 -3.52
C SER A 78 -8.53 -18.19 -3.82
N LEU A 79 -8.24 -17.74 -5.05
CA LEU A 79 -8.39 -16.36 -5.47
C LEU A 79 -9.86 -15.96 -5.40
N GLN A 80 -10.23 -15.20 -4.38
CA GLN A 80 -11.51 -14.51 -4.39
C GLN A 80 -11.36 -13.20 -5.16
N PRO A 81 -12.45 -12.67 -5.74
CA PRO A 81 -12.43 -11.28 -6.17
C PRO A 81 -11.94 -10.51 -4.97
N ALA A 82 -10.88 -9.70 -5.13
CA ALA A 82 -10.52 -8.79 -4.07
C ALA A 82 -11.80 -8.01 -3.80
N GLY A 83 -12.41 -8.19 -2.63
CA GLY A 83 -13.58 -7.42 -2.25
C GLY A 83 -13.19 -5.97 -2.47
N LEU A 84 -14.00 -5.24 -3.26
CA LEU A 84 -13.90 -3.82 -3.65
C LEU A 84 -13.66 -3.48 -5.14
N ASP A 85 -13.98 -4.35 -6.10
CA ASP A 85 -14.08 -3.88 -7.49
C ASP A 85 -15.47 -3.27 -7.78
N ARG A 86 -15.68 -2.05 -7.28
CA ARG A 86 -16.77 -1.19 -7.76
C ARG A 86 -16.38 -0.66 -9.13
N VAL A 87 -17.00 -1.21 -10.17
CA VAL A 87 -16.75 -0.78 -11.56
C VAL A 87 -17.67 0.39 -11.90
N TYR A 88 -17.08 1.49 -12.37
CA TYR A 88 -17.79 2.65 -12.88
C TYR A 88 -17.49 2.78 -14.39
N THR A 89 -18.47 3.21 -15.18
CA THR A 89 -18.31 3.43 -16.63
C THR A 89 -18.41 4.90 -16.98
N GLY A 90 -17.78 5.29 -18.09
CA GLY A 90 -17.71 6.67 -18.56
C GLY A 90 -16.28 7.22 -18.55
N PHE A 91 -16.08 8.32 -19.28
CA PHE A 91 -14.77 8.98 -19.39
C PHE A 91 -14.47 9.94 -18.23
N VAL A 92 -15.51 10.34 -17.49
CA VAL A 92 -15.43 11.26 -16.36
C VAL A 92 -16.39 10.78 -15.28
N GLY A 93 -15.96 10.81 -14.02
CA GLY A 93 -16.78 10.43 -12.89
C GLY A 93 -16.16 10.81 -11.55
N ALA A 94 -16.93 10.65 -10.49
CA ALA A 94 -16.48 10.81 -9.11
C ALA A 94 -16.70 9.48 -8.37
N ILE A 95 -15.70 9.02 -7.64
CA ILE A 95 -15.76 7.80 -6.83
C ILE A 95 -15.70 8.22 -5.37
N ALA A 96 -16.80 8.06 -4.65
CA ALA A 96 -16.82 8.24 -3.20
C ALA A 96 -16.36 6.94 -2.52
N PRO A 97 -15.44 7.00 -1.54
CA PRO A 97 -15.10 5.84 -0.74
C PRO A 97 -16.33 5.37 0.06
N ALA A 98 -16.53 4.06 0.19
CA ALA A 98 -17.56 3.53 1.07
C ALA A 98 -17.19 3.78 2.53
N GLN A 99 -18.19 3.93 3.41
CA GLN A 99 -17.94 4.03 4.85
C GLN A 99 -17.17 2.81 5.40
N GLU A 100 -17.46 1.63 4.87
CA GLU A 100 -16.77 0.37 5.20
C GLU A 100 -15.30 0.36 4.74
N ASP A 101 -14.97 1.11 3.69
CA ASP A 101 -13.60 1.19 3.15
C ASP A 101 -12.77 2.19 3.94
N LEU A 102 -13.40 3.25 4.45
CA LEU A 102 -12.77 4.20 5.37
C LEU A 102 -12.37 3.56 6.70
N ALA A 103 -13.03 2.47 7.10
CA ALA A 103 -12.70 1.71 8.31
C ALA A 103 -11.57 0.68 8.11
N LYS A 104 -11.16 0.42 6.86
CA LYS A 104 -10.11 -0.55 6.54
C LYS A 104 -8.75 0.13 6.50
N THR A 105 -7.75 -0.53 7.05
CA THR A 105 -6.35 -0.12 6.90
C THR A 105 -5.79 -0.59 5.55
N GLY A 106 -4.85 0.17 4.99
CA GLY A 106 -4.16 -0.18 3.75
C GLY A 106 -4.32 0.83 2.62
N TYR A 107 -4.06 0.38 1.40
CA TYR A 107 -4.05 1.22 0.20
C TYR A 107 -5.33 1.02 -0.62
N CYS A 108 -5.87 2.11 -1.18
CA CYS A 108 -6.93 2.01 -2.17
C CYS A 108 -6.30 2.00 -3.56
N ARG A 109 -6.66 1.01 -4.40
CA ARG A 109 -6.24 0.95 -5.80
C ARG A 109 -7.38 1.45 -6.68
N LEU A 110 -7.12 2.49 -7.46
CA LEU A 110 -7.97 2.92 -8.55
C LEU A 110 -7.36 2.44 -9.86
N GLN A 111 -8.10 1.64 -10.61
CA GLN A 111 -7.70 1.19 -11.95
C GLN A 111 -8.69 1.72 -12.98
N ALA A 112 -8.16 2.35 -14.02
CA ALA A 112 -8.91 2.74 -15.19
C ALA A 112 -8.50 1.83 -16.35
N THR A 113 -9.48 1.32 -17.09
CA THR A 113 -9.27 0.51 -18.29
C THR A 113 -10.06 1.10 -19.44
N TYR A 114 -9.43 1.22 -20.60
CA TYR A 114 -10.03 1.71 -21.84
C TYR A 114 -9.83 0.69 -22.95
N VAL A 115 -10.89 0.42 -23.69
CA VAL A 115 -10.86 -0.40 -24.91
C VAL A 115 -11.23 0.50 -26.07
N ASP A 116 -10.37 0.60 -27.07
CA ASP A 116 -10.69 1.34 -28.29
C ASP A 116 -11.68 0.54 -29.17
N ARG A 117 -12.03 1.08 -30.34
CA ARG A 117 -12.97 0.43 -31.25
C ARG A 117 -12.31 -0.53 -32.25
N GLY A 118 -10.99 -0.64 -32.25
CA GLY A 118 -10.22 -1.24 -33.34
C GLY A 118 -10.43 -0.51 -34.67
N ALA A 119 -10.08 -1.19 -35.77
CA ALA A 119 -10.35 -0.75 -37.14
C ALA A 119 -10.64 -1.96 -38.04
N VAL A 120 -10.97 -1.73 -39.32
CA VAL A 120 -11.23 -2.85 -40.26
C VAL A 120 -10.00 -3.76 -40.34
N GLY A 121 -10.16 -5.03 -39.95
CA GLY A 121 -9.08 -6.01 -39.91
C GLY A 121 -8.10 -5.84 -38.73
N ILE A 122 -8.33 -4.89 -37.82
CA ILE A 122 -7.49 -4.62 -36.65
C ILE A 122 -8.35 -4.78 -35.38
N PRO A 123 -8.05 -5.75 -34.50
CA PRO A 123 -8.82 -5.95 -33.27
C PRO A 123 -8.68 -4.75 -32.32
N PRO A 124 -9.68 -4.53 -31.43
CA PRO A 124 -9.59 -3.51 -30.39
C PRO A 124 -8.36 -3.66 -29.49
N LEU A 125 -7.80 -2.54 -29.06
CA LEU A 125 -6.72 -2.48 -28.08
C LEU A 125 -7.25 -2.07 -26.71
N THR A 126 -6.68 -2.68 -25.68
CA THR A 126 -6.97 -2.35 -24.28
C THR A 126 -5.76 -1.69 -23.64
N ALA A 127 -5.98 -0.58 -22.96
CA ALA A 127 -4.99 0.07 -22.10
C ALA A 127 -5.53 0.20 -20.68
N SER A 128 -4.64 0.12 -19.70
CA SER A 128 -4.98 0.32 -18.28
C SER A 128 -3.98 1.23 -17.58
N ALA A 129 -4.48 2.01 -16.63
CA ALA A 129 -3.67 2.83 -15.72
C ALA A 129 -4.13 2.56 -14.28
N THR A 130 -3.16 2.51 -13.36
CA THR A 130 -3.42 2.21 -11.95
C THR A 130 -2.84 3.30 -11.07
N LEU A 131 -3.67 3.83 -10.17
CA LEU A 131 -3.29 4.75 -9.11
C LEU A 131 -3.47 4.05 -7.76
N VAL A 132 -2.45 4.11 -6.91
CA VAL A 132 -2.54 3.63 -5.53
C VAL A 132 -2.66 4.85 -4.61
N LEU A 133 -3.85 5.03 -4.05
CA LEU A 133 -4.15 6.02 -3.04
C LEU A 133 -3.66 5.54 -1.67
N ARG A 134 -2.99 6.44 -0.95
CA ARG A 134 -2.50 6.19 0.40
C ARG A 134 -3.41 6.87 1.42
N PRO A 135 -3.59 6.29 2.61
CA PRO A 135 -4.24 7.02 3.69
C PRO A 135 -3.41 8.25 4.03
N ARG A 136 -4.11 9.29 4.51
CA ARG A 136 -3.45 10.53 4.96
C ARG A 136 -2.70 10.34 6.26
N ARG A 137 -3.22 9.46 7.12
CA ARG A 137 -2.53 8.99 8.31
C ARG A 137 -1.63 7.82 7.95
N LEU A 138 -0.37 7.92 8.34
CA LEU A 138 0.60 6.84 8.28
C LEU A 138 1.06 6.53 9.70
N GLU A 139 0.93 5.27 10.08
CA GLU A 139 1.51 4.78 11.34
C GLU A 139 3.05 4.84 11.24
N ALA A 140 3.70 5.23 12.33
CA ALA A 140 5.13 5.48 12.36
C ALA A 140 5.93 4.18 12.18
N GLU A 141 5.44 3.07 12.71
CA GLU A 141 6.02 1.73 12.56
C GLU A 141 5.97 1.20 11.12
N HIS A 142 5.15 1.82 10.26
CA HIS A 142 5.08 1.51 8.83
C HIS A 142 5.97 2.42 7.96
N ALA A 143 6.86 3.21 8.56
CA ALA A 143 7.85 3.98 7.81
C ALA A 143 8.71 3.08 6.90
N ASN A 144 9.07 3.59 5.71
CA ASN A 144 9.88 2.85 4.76
C ASN A 144 11.31 2.59 5.24
N VAL A 145 11.82 3.44 6.14
CA VAL A 145 13.07 3.24 6.88
C VAL A 145 12.86 3.70 8.31
N ILE A 146 13.33 2.91 9.26
CA ILE A 146 13.45 3.26 10.68
C ILE A 146 14.94 3.13 11.03
N ALA A 147 15.62 4.25 11.24
CA ALA A 147 17.07 4.30 11.44
C ALA A 147 17.40 4.63 12.90
N GLY A 148 17.52 3.59 13.73
CA GLY A 148 17.88 3.67 15.14
C GLY A 148 16.75 3.28 16.11
N PRO A 149 15.55 3.89 16.04
CA PRO A 149 14.44 3.59 16.94
C PRO A 149 13.97 2.15 16.87
N GLN A 150 13.10 1.77 17.80
CA GLN A 150 12.52 0.44 17.89
C GLN A 150 10.99 0.52 17.75
N ILE A 151 10.40 -0.50 17.13
CA ILE A 151 8.95 -0.69 17.15
C ILE A 151 8.60 -1.30 18.52
N LEU A 152 7.70 -0.65 19.24
CA LEU A 152 7.17 -1.07 20.54
C LEU A 152 5.64 -1.15 20.44
N SER A 153 4.99 -1.71 21.47
CA SER A 153 3.54 -1.89 21.48
C SER A 153 2.89 -1.44 22.78
N THR A 154 1.71 -0.83 22.65
CA THR A 154 0.79 -0.52 23.75
C THR A 154 -0.63 -0.40 23.21
N LYS A 155 -1.63 -0.70 24.04
CA LYS A 155 -3.04 -0.50 23.68
C LYS A 155 -3.42 0.98 23.52
N ALA A 156 -2.61 1.90 24.03
CA ALA A 156 -2.85 3.33 23.91
C ALA A 156 -2.47 3.91 22.54
N ALA A 157 -1.63 3.20 21.76
CA ALA A 157 -1.20 3.61 20.44
C ALA A 157 -2.25 3.26 19.37
N SER A 158 -2.29 4.03 18.29
CA SER A 158 -3.05 3.67 17.10
C SER A 158 -2.53 2.35 16.55
N GLY A 159 -3.42 1.42 16.17
CA GLY A 159 -2.99 0.11 15.67
C GLY A 159 -2.30 -0.81 16.70
N GLY A 160 -1.97 -0.31 17.89
CA GLY A 160 -1.34 -1.06 18.98
C GLY A 160 0.20 -1.06 18.97
N GLU A 161 0.83 -0.43 17.97
CA GLU A 161 2.27 -0.31 17.82
C GLU A 161 2.68 1.16 17.67
N PHE A 162 3.93 1.48 18.00
CA PHE A 162 4.48 2.82 17.86
C PHE A 162 6.01 2.75 17.78
N ILE A 163 6.66 3.85 17.45
CA ILE A 163 8.12 3.99 17.48
C ILE A 163 8.59 4.57 18.80
N GLY A 164 9.36 3.79 19.56
CA GLY A 164 10.01 4.20 20.79
C GLY A 164 11.53 4.04 20.74
N SER A 165 12.18 4.16 21.91
CA SER A 165 13.65 4.13 22.02
C SER A 165 14.33 5.14 21.09
N ILE A 166 13.73 6.32 20.94
CA ILE A 166 14.22 7.39 20.09
C ILE A 166 15.35 8.14 20.81
N ASN A 167 16.51 8.23 20.18
CA ASN A 167 17.64 9.05 20.63
C ASN A 167 17.90 10.19 19.63
N SER A 168 18.68 11.18 20.04
CA SER A 168 19.09 12.26 19.13
C SER A 168 19.82 11.69 17.91
N GLY A 169 19.47 12.18 16.72
CA GLY A 169 20.00 11.73 15.43
C GLY A 169 19.23 10.59 14.78
N HIS A 170 18.33 9.91 15.51
CA HIS A 170 17.45 8.90 14.92
C HIS A 170 16.45 9.52 13.94
N PHE A 171 16.05 8.77 12.91
CA PHE A 171 15.07 9.23 11.93
C PHE A 171 14.22 8.11 11.32
N LEU A 172 13.08 8.52 10.77
CA LEU A 172 12.21 7.70 9.93
C LEU A 172 12.12 8.32 8.53
N ARG A 173 11.91 7.48 7.50
CA ARG A 173 11.66 7.93 6.13
C ARG A 173 10.32 7.41 5.62
N PHE A 174 9.50 8.31 5.08
CA PHE A 174 8.26 8.00 4.38
C PHE A 174 8.43 8.36 2.91
N ALA A 175 8.36 7.36 2.03
CA ALA A 175 8.82 7.47 0.66
C ALA A 175 7.76 8.06 -0.28
N GLY A 176 8.13 9.07 -1.05
CA GLY A 176 7.33 9.65 -2.12
C GLY A 176 5.97 10.15 -1.65
N ILE A 177 5.99 11.20 -0.85
CA ILE A 177 4.83 11.98 -0.46
C ILE A 177 4.58 13.04 -1.55
N PRO A 178 3.36 13.15 -2.10
CA PRO A 178 3.01 14.21 -3.04
C PRO A 178 2.73 15.51 -2.27
N PHE A 179 3.72 16.41 -2.20
CA PHE A 179 3.64 17.61 -1.36
C PHE A 179 2.82 18.74 -1.98
N ASP A 180 2.46 18.65 -3.26
CA ASP A 180 1.70 19.69 -3.97
C ASP A 180 0.43 20.13 -3.22
N THR A 181 -0.23 19.18 -2.54
CA THR A 181 -1.50 19.39 -1.83
C THR A 181 -1.38 19.42 -0.31
N VAL A 182 -0.19 19.17 0.26
CA VAL A 182 0.03 19.11 1.71
C VAL A 182 0.48 20.47 2.22
N ARG A 183 -0.10 20.94 3.32
CA ARG A 183 0.33 22.18 4.01
C ARG A 183 0.55 22.02 5.50
N ARG A 184 -0.01 20.98 6.12
CA ARG A 184 0.24 20.67 7.52
C ARG A 184 0.53 19.20 7.71
N ILE A 185 1.38 18.90 8.68
CA ILE A 185 1.57 17.56 9.20
C ILE A 185 1.25 17.59 10.69
N GLU A 186 0.37 16.69 11.11
CA GLU A 186 0.09 16.44 12.53
C GLU A 186 0.83 15.19 12.97
N LEU A 187 1.49 15.24 14.12
CA LEU A 187 2.25 14.14 14.72
C LEU A 187 1.59 13.73 16.03
N SER A 188 1.48 12.43 16.29
CA SER A 188 1.06 11.87 17.58
C SER A 188 2.28 11.44 18.40
N LEU A 189 2.55 12.16 19.49
CA LEU A 189 3.78 12.06 20.28
C LEU A 189 3.46 11.84 21.76
N ALA A 190 4.32 11.13 22.48
CA ALA A 190 4.27 11.04 23.94
C ALA A 190 5.70 11.08 24.50
N SER A 191 5.95 11.80 25.60
CA SER A 191 7.31 11.88 26.16
C SER A 191 7.32 12.00 27.67
N ALA A 192 7.99 11.05 28.32
CA ALA A 192 8.40 11.15 29.73
C ALA A 192 9.92 11.22 29.88
N GLY A 193 10.64 11.51 28.80
CA GLY A 193 12.10 11.54 28.76
C GLY A 193 12.65 12.95 28.57
N ALA A 194 13.74 13.08 27.81
CA ALA A 194 14.45 14.34 27.65
C ALA A 194 13.75 15.35 26.72
N GLY A 195 12.75 14.92 25.93
CA GLY A 195 12.13 15.76 24.91
C GLY A 195 13.11 16.11 23.79
N GLY A 196 13.13 17.37 23.35
CA GLY A 196 13.99 17.83 22.26
C GLY A 196 13.16 18.46 21.14
N ALA A 197 13.52 18.19 19.89
CA ALA A 197 12.76 18.65 18.73
C ALA A 197 12.63 17.55 17.67
N VAL A 198 11.55 17.67 16.89
CA VAL A 198 11.36 16.94 15.65
C VAL A 198 11.62 17.88 14.47
N GLU A 199 12.35 17.39 13.48
CA GLU A 199 12.63 18.06 12.23
C GLU A 199 11.98 17.28 11.09
N LEU A 200 11.20 17.97 10.26
CA LEU A 200 10.65 17.46 9.02
C LEU A 200 11.56 17.90 7.88
N ARG A 201 12.19 16.97 7.18
CA ARG A 201 13.15 17.24 6.10
C ARG A 201 12.77 16.54 4.80
N LEU A 202 13.21 17.09 3.68
CA LEU A 202 13.03 16.47 2.36
C LEU A 202 14.20 15.55 2.01
N ASP A 203 13.86 14.39 1.45
CA ASP A 203 14.71 13.44 0.72
C ASP A 203 15.82 12.74 1.52
N GLN A 204 16.56 13.45 2.37
CA GLN A 204 17.71 12.93 3.14
C GLN A 204 17.70 13.44 4.59
N PRO A 205 18.35 12.73 5.55
CA PRO A 205 18.41 13.12 6.97
C PRO A 205 19.00 14.51 7.25
N ASP A 206 19.84 14.99 6.35
CA ASP A 206 20.46 16.33 6.33
C ASP A 206 19.93 17.20 5.18
N GLY A 207 18.88 16.73 4.49
CA GLY A 207 18.25 17.44 3.40
C GLY A 207 17.49 18.71 3.84
N PRO A 208 16.87 19.42 2.88
CA PRO A 208 16.17 20.68 3.12
C PRO A 208 15.15 20.56 4.27
N LEU A 209 15.26 21.46 5.26
CA LEU A 209 14.34 21.52 6.38
C LEU A 209 13.02 22.15 5.94
N LEU A 210 11.92 21.45 6.16
CA LEU A 210 10.56 21.96 5.95
C LEU A 210 10.05 22.68 7.19
N ALA A 211 10.14 22.02 8.35
CA ALA A 211 9.59 22.51 9.60
C ALA A 211 10.31 21.87 10.79
N THR A 212 10.25 22.53 11.93
CA THR A 212 10.70 22.00 13.21
C THR A 212 9.66 22.29 14.28
N ALA A 213 9.52 21.37 15.24
CA ALA A 213 8.68 21.59 16.41
C ALA A 213 9.36 21.04 17.67
N PRO A 214 9.19 21.73 18.82
CA PRO A 214 9.62 21.17 20.09
C PRO A 214 8.76 19.97 20.47
N ILE A 215 9.39 19.03 21.18
CA ILE A 215 8.73 17.90 21.83
C ILE A 215 8.42 18.32 23.26
N ASP A 216 7.15 18.47 23.59
CA ASP A 216 6.71 18.68 24.97
C ASP A 216 6.86 17.38 25.77
N VAL A 217 7.41 17.50 26.98
CA VAL A 217 7.52 16.40 27.95
C VAL A 217 6.29 16.43 28.85
N ASN A 218 5.34 15.54 28.58
CA ASN A 218 4.12 15.42 29.37
C ASN A 218 4.26 14.44 30.56
N GLY A 219 5.43 13.80 30.71
CA GLY A 219 5.73 12.89 31.81
C GLY A 219 5.09 11.51 31.66
N GLN A 220 4.48 11.20 30.51
CA GLN A 220 3.74 9.96 30.29
C GLN A 220 4.14 9.32 28.94
N TRP A 221 4.64 8.09 28.95
CA TRP A 221 5.09 7.40 27.73
C TRP A 221 3.95 6.92 26.82
N GLU A 222 2.75 6.78 27.36
CA GLU A 222 1.59 6.21 26.66
C GLU A 222 0.40 7.17 26.58
N GLN A 223 0.59 8.43 26.97
CA GLN A 223 -0.40 9.48 26.78
C GLN A 223 0.00 10.32 25.57
N PHE A 224 -0.48 9.94 24.40
CA PHE A 224 -0.16 10.63 23.16
C PHE A 224 -0.91 11.98 23.04
N TYR A 225 -0.18 13.03 22.70
CA TYR A 225 -0.69 14.35 22.33
C TYR A 225 -0.37 14.63 20.86
N GLN A 226 -1.11 15.57 20.26
CA GLN A 226 -0.89 15.94 18.87
C GLN A 226 -0.06 17.23 18.76
N ARG A 227 0.88 17.23 17.82
CA ARG A 227 1.67 18.41 17.41
C ARG A 227 1.44 18.68 15.93
N VAL A 228 0.93 19.86 15.60
CA VAL A 228 0.73 20.29 14.22
C VAL A 228 1.91 21.16 13.77
N LEU A 229 2.43 20.90 12.58
CA LEU A 229 3.47 21.68 11.91
C LEU A 229 2.92 22.21 10.58
N GLU A 230 3.00 23.52 10.38
CA GLU A 230 2.79 24.15 9.09
C GLU A 230 4.02 23.91 8.19
N LEU A 231 3.79 23.62 6.92
CA LEU A 231 4.82 23.40 5.93
C LEU A 231 4.85 24.55 4.92
N PRO A 232 6.04 24.93 4.41
CA PRO A 232 6.13 25.80 3.26
C PRO A 232 5.54 25.12 2.02
N GLU A 233 5.15 25.92 1.03
CA GLU A 233 4.73 25.37 -0.27
C GLU A 233 5.86 24.55 -0.88
N THR A 234 5.59 23.26 -1.09
CA THR A 234 6.53 22.30 -1.64
C THR A 234 5.86 21.59 -2.81
N LYS A 235 6.55 21.50 -3.95
CA LYS A 235 5.99 20.93 -5.18
C LYS A 235 6.57 19.55 -5.44
N GLY A 236 5.80 18.72 -6.12
CA GLY A 236 6.24 17.40 -6.55
C GLY A 236 6.28 16.38 -5.43
N ARG A 237 6.96 15.28 -5.74
CA ARG A 237 6.98 14.07 -4.92
C ARG A 237 8.35 13.90 -4.28
N HIS A 238 8.39 13.89 -2.96
CA HIS A 238 9.63 13.82 -2.18
C HIS A 238 9.53 12.76 -1.09
N ASP A 239 10.65 12.27 -0.60
CA ASP A 239 10.65 11.51 0.64
C ASP A 239 10.54 12.48 1.83
N LEU A 240 9.69 12.16 2.81
CA LEU A 240 9.64 12.87 4.08
C LEU A 240 10.56 12.16 5.06
N ILE A 241 11.48 12.91 5.65
CA ILE A 241 12.27 12.48 6.80
C ILE A 241 11.71 13.11 8.06
N VAL A 242 11.43 12.27 9.07
CA VAL A 242 11.11 12.70 10.44
C VAL A 242 12.34 12.40 11.29
N ARG A 243 13.09 13.44 11.66
CA ARG A 243 14.35 13.32 12.42
C ARG A 243 14.16 13.88 13.83
N PHE A 244 14.72 13.19 14.82
CA PHE A 244 14.65 13.61 16.21
C PHE A 244 16.00 14.14 16.66
N VAL A 245 16.01 15.29 17.33
CA VAL A 245 17.24 15.98 17.74
C VAL A 245 17.11 16.49 19.17
N HIS A 246 18.25 16.51 19.86
CA HIS A 246 18.39 17.13 21.18
C HIS A 246 19.76 17.83 21.24
N PRO A 247 19.85 19.07 21.78
CA PRO A 247 21.10 19.85 21.79
C PRO A 247 22.24 19.13 22.50
N ASP A 248 21.95 18.50 23.64
CA ASP A 248 22.97 17.79 24.45
C ASP A 248 23.13 16.30 24.07
N ASN A 249 22.61 15.88 22.92
CA ASN A 249 22.70 14.51 22.43
C ASN A 249 22.13 13.44 23.40
N ALA A 250 20.95 13.70 23.96
CA ALA A 250 20.26 12.80 24.88
C ALA A 250 19.61 11.58 24.20
N GLY A 251 19.28 10.58 25.00
CA GLY A 251 18.47 9.43 24.61
C GLY A 251 17.08 9.44 25.24
N ALA A 252 16.21 8.52 24.80
CA ALA A 252 14.82 8.42 25.25
C ALA A 252 14.07 9.76 25.12
N LEU A 253 13.99 10.28 23.90
CA LEU A 253 13.44 11.59 23.62
C LEU A 253 11.91 11.60 23.65
N VAL A 254 11.28 10.65 22.94
CA VAL A 254 9.85 10.64 22.63
C VAL A 254 9.42 9.26 22.13
N ASN A 255 8.13 8.98 22.22
CA ASN A 255 7.43 7.92 21.50
C ASN A 255 6.60 8.56 20.37
N PHE A 256 6.62 7.97 19.19
CA PHE A 256 5.97 8.47 17.99
C PHE A 256 5.03 7.42 17.41
N ASP A 257 3.74 7.73 17.37
CA ASP A 257 2.66 6.80 17.04
C ASP A 257 2.30 6.90 15.55
N TRP A 258 1.86 8.06 15.07
CA TRP A 258 1.54 8.29 13.66
C TRP A 258 1.77 9.73 13.23
N LEU A 259 1.79 9.93 11.92
CA LEU A 259 1.65 11.26 11.30
C LEU A 259 0.47 11.32 10.34
N GLU A 260 -0.13 12.49 10.20
CA GLU A 260 -1.24 12.72 9.30
C GLU A 260 -1.01 13.96 8.42
N PHE A 261 -1.17 13.79 7.11
CA PHE A 261 -1.07 14.88 6.13
C PHE A 261 -2.40 15.60 5.97
N GLN A 262 -2.41 16.92 6.18
CA GLN A 262 -3.58 17.77 5.96
C GLN A 262 -3.37 18.71 4.78
N ARG A 263 -4.45 18.94 4.05
CA ARG A 263 -4.43 19.77 2.85
C ARG A 263 -4.63 21.26 3.14
N ALA A 264 -4.20 22.10 2.20
CA ALA A 264 -4.35 23.56 2.26
C ALA A 264 -5.81 24.03 2.42
N ASP A 265 -6.74 23.28 1.82
CA ASP A 265 -8.16 23.62 1.68
C ASP A 265 -9.04 23.13 2.83
N GLU A 266 -8.47 22.44 3.82
CA GLU A 266 -9.23 21.93 4.96
C GLU A 266 -9.15 22.87 6.17
N PRO A 267 -10.30 23.19 6.80
CA PRO A 267 -10.29 23.84 8.11
C PRO A 267 -9.55 22.93 9.09
N ALA A 268 -8.76 23.51 10.00
CA ALA A 268 -8.15 22.77 11.10
C ALA A 268 -9.26 21.92 11.76
N ALA A 269 -9.05 20.61 11.84
CA ALA A 269 -10.06 19.66 12.30
C ALA A 269 -10.64 20.15 13.63
N ARG A 270 -11.95 20.41 13.66
CA ARG A 270 -12.66 20.66 14.92
C ARG A 270 -12.68 19.34 15.67
N ARG A 271 -11.97 19.31 16.80
CA ARG A 271 -11.98 18.24 17.80
C ARG A 271 -13.40 18.02 18.33
#